data_AF-A0A4Z2BP96-F1
#
_entry.id   AF-A0A4Z2BP96-F1
#
_cell.length_a   1.000
_cell.length_b   1.000
_cell.length_c   1.000
_cell.angle_alpha   90.00
_cell.angle_beta   90.00
_cell.angle_gamma   90.00
#
_symmetry.space_group_name_H-M   'P 1'
#
loop_
_entity.id
_entity.type
_entity.pdbx_description
1 polymer ?
#
loop_
_entity_poly.entity_id
_entity_poly.type
_entity_poly.pdbx_seq_one_letter_code
_entity_poly.pdbx_strand_id
1 'polypeptide(L)'
;MVISRIPLLFSLVAASLVALSRTVPTNDGQPHVVGSPQPIVAASGDSVVLPCHLEPSINVEETVVEWTRQDPSHVTFVHVYRDHVEVMDMKTASYRGRTALFIEELKHGNISLRITEVTEADEGSYRCFIPTLRSPVKDSTVRLVIKPNLMNATEFPGIPPTVDREKASTEAAETAPGRSRLAALVPFVLVVAISVTAAGYFLKFPLPRTSAVMSVAGLKKQFHKATQKVSEKVGGAEGTKLDDDFREMEKKVDVTSRAVLDIMTKTTEYLQPNPASRAKLSMINTMSKIRGQEKGPGYPQAETVLGDTMLKFGRELGEDSSFGSALIEASEAMKELGEVKDALDMEVKQNFIDPLQNLHDKDLKEIQHHLKKMEGRRLDFDYKKKRQGKVQDEEIKQALEKFDESKEIAEQSMFNLLESDIEQVSQLAALVQAQLEYHRRSAEILQQLSSKMEDRIKEASCKPRKEFTPKPRMTLELLPPSESHNGGIHSAKSPGRSPAPMDQPCCRALYDFEPENDGELGFKEGDIITLTNQIDDNWYEGMINGQSGFFPINYVDILVPLPH
;
A
#
# COMPACT_ATOMS: atom_id res chain seq x y z
N MET A 1 -53.70 5.65 -16.19
CA MET A 1 -52.99 5.67 -17.49
C MET A 1 -51.83 6.64 -17.41
N VAL A 2 -50.78 6.31 -16.65
CA VAL A 2 -49.43 6.92 -16.74
C VAL A 2 -48.45 5.87 -16.22
N ILE A 3 -48.06 4.94 -17.08
CA ILE A 3 -46.88 4.10 -16.91
C ILE A 3 -46.26 4.03 -18.30
N SER A 4 -45.08 4.62 -18.46
CA SER A 4 -44.05 4.22 -19.43
C SER A 4 -43.13 5.42 -19.67
N ARG A 5 -41.95 5.40 -19.03
CA ARG A 5 -40.68 6.03 -19.47
C ARG A 5 -39.60 5.96 -18.37
N ILE A 6 -39.31 4.76 -17.85
CA ILE A 6 -38.11 4.49 -17.03
C ILE A 6 -37.37 3.18 -17.41
N PRO A 7 -37.27 2.75 -18.69
CA PRO A 7 -36.29 1.70 -19.03
C PRO A 7 -35.13 2.16 -19.94
N LEU A 8 -35.03 3.44 -20.32
CA LEU A 8 -34.03 3.88 -21.30
C LEU A 8 -32.75 4.52 -20.71
N LEU A 9 -32.73 4.86 -19.42
CA LEU A 9 -31.53 5.38 -18.76
C LEU A 9 -30.59 4.28 -18.22
N PHE A 10 -31.09 3.05 -18.02
CA PHE A 10 -30.27 1.93 -17.54
C PHE A 10 -29.51 1.19 -18.65
N SER A 11 -29.93 1.31 -19.92
CA SER A 11 -29.30 0.59 -21.04
C SER A 11 -28.03 1.27 -21.56
N LEU A 12 -27.88 2.59 -21.40
CA LEU A 12 -26.69 3.34 -21.82
C LEU A 12 -25.51 3.23 -20.83
N VAL A 13 -25.78 2.95 -19.55
CA VAL A 13 -24.74 2.69 -18.54
C VAL A 13 -24.17 1.27 -18.67
N ALA A 14 -25.00 0.29 -19.08
CA ALA A 14 -24.55 -1.09 -19.31
C ALA A 14 -23.68 -1.25 -20.57
N ALA A 15 -23.93 -0.46 -21.63
CA ALA A 15 -23.14 -0.53 -22.86
C ALA A 15 -21.75 0.14 -22.76
N SER A 16 -21.54 1.01 -21.77
CA SER A 16 -20.22 1.62 -21.52
C SER A 16 -19.34 0.79 -20.58
N LEU A 17 -19.92 -0.14 -19.79
CA LEU A 17 -19.15 -1.05 -18.93
C LEU A 17 -18.73 -2.36 -19.61
N VAL A 18 -19.40 -2.78 -20.69
CA VAL A 18 -19.04 -4.02 -21.41
C VAL A 18 -17.95 -3.78 -22.48
N ALA A 19 -17.62 -2.53 -22.80
CA ALA A 19 -16.52 -2.20 -23.71
C ALA A 19 -15.13 -2.07 -23.03
N LEU A 20 -15.06 -2.09 -21.69
CA LEU A 20 -13.79 -2.01 -20.93
C LEU A 20 -13.33 -3.34 -20.33
N SER A 21 -14.13 -4.40 -20.45
CA SER A 21 -13.75 -5.75 -20.06
C SER A 21 -13.27 -6.56 -21.27
N ARG A 22 -12.20 -6.08 -21.92
CA ARG A 22 -11.29 -7.02 -22.58
C ARG A 22 -10.68 -7.85 -21.46
N THR A 23 -11.24 -9.04 -21.26
CA THR A 23 -10.69 -10.07 -20.40
C THR A 23 -9.24 -10.33 -20.82
N VAL A 24 -8.30 -9.80 -20.05
CA VAL A 24 -6.90 -10.24 -20.11
C VAL A 24 -6.91 -11.71 -19.67
N PRO A 25 -6.48 -12.65 -20.51
CA PRO A 25 -6.38 -14.04 -20.07
C PRO A 25 -5.34 -14.10 -18.95
N THR A 26 -5.77 -14.59 -17.78
CA THR A 26 -4.92 -14.86 -16.64
C THR A 26 -3.89 -15.92 -17.04
N ASN A 27 -2.65 -15.48 -17.29
CA ASN A 27 -1.51 -16.36 -17.46
C ASN A 27 -0.95 -16.66 -16.07
N ASP A 28 -0.98 -17.95 -15.71
CA ASP A 28 -0.46 -18.51 -14.47
C ASP A 28 0.98 -18.02 -14.19
N GLY A 29 1.21 -17.41 -13.02
CA GLY A 29 2.52 -17.31 -12.36
C GLY A 29 3.60 -16.41 -12.97
N GLN A 30 3.34 -15.61 -14.01
CA GLN A 30 4.35 -14.67 -14.55
C GLN A 30 4.29 -13.30 -13.86
N PRO A 31 5.44 -12.74 -13.43
CA PRO A 31 5.50 -11.41 -12.79
C PRO A 31 5.07 -10.33 -13.76
N HIS A 32 4.14 -9.46 -13.37
CA HIS A 32 3.66 -8.34 -14.17
C HIS A 32 3.73 -7.03 -13.40
N VAL A 33 3.81 -5.92 -14.13
CA VAL A 33 3.89 -4.58 -13.54
C VAL A 33 2.49 -4.07 -13.18
N VAL A 34 2.34 -3.60 -11.94
CA VAL A 34 1.10 -3.07 -11.36
C VAL A 34 1.36 -1.67 -10.82
N GLY A 35 0.70 -0.66 -11.39
CA GLY A 35 0.71 0.72 -10.89
C GLY A 35 -0.59 1.09 -10.17
N SER A 36 -0.61 2.25 -9.51
CA SER A 36 -1.83 2.76 -8.86
C SER A 36 -2.99 2.94 -9.85
N PRO A 37 -4.17 2.34 -9.61
CA PRO A 37 -5.36 2.56 -10.43
C PRO A 37 -6.03 3.91 -10.14
N GLN A 38 -5.70 4.56 -9.02
CA GLN A 38 -6.24 5.85 -8.62
C GLN A 38 -5.22 6.98 -8.87
N PRO A 39 -5.68 8.19 -9.24
CA PRO A 39 -4.79 9.34 -9.37
C PRO A 39 -4.14 9.73 -8.04
N ILE A 40 -2.84 10.03 -8.08
CA ILE A 40 -2.08 10.60 -6.97
C ILE A 40 -2.34 12.11 -6.97
N VAL A 41 -2.75 12.66 -5.83
CA VAL A 41 -3.08 14.08 -5.68
C VAL A 41 -2.06 14.72 -4.75
N ALA A 42 -1.45 15.83 -5.18
CA ALA A 42 -0.45 16.57 -4.40
C ALA A 42 -0.59 18.08 -4.55
N ALA A 43 -0.05 18.84 -3.61
CA ALA A 43 0.07 20.29 -3.71
C ALA A 43 1.43 20.67 -4.32
N SER A 44 1.53 21.85 -4.92
CA SER A 44 2.81 22.36 -5.41
C SER A 44 3.81 22.53 -4.25
N GLY A 45 5.00 21.97 -4.39
CA GLY A 45 6.07 21.93 -3.39
C GLY A 45 6.21 20.58 -2.68
N ASP A 46 5.22 19.68 -2.79
CA ASP A 46 5.24 18.39 -2.10
C ASP A 46 6.29 17.42 -2.67
N SER A 47 6.65 16.42 -1.87
CA SER A 47 7.35 15.22 -2.35
C SER A 47 6.37 14.06 -2.46
N VAL A 48 6.21 13.50 -3.65
CA VAL A 48 5.18 12.50 -3.96
C VAL A 48 5.81 11.18 -4.35
N VAL A 49 5.08 10.09 -4.13
CA VAL A 49 5.45 8.75 -4.60
C VAL A 49 4.41 8.29 -5.62
N LEU A 50 4.86 7.85 -6.78
CA LEU A 50 4.07 7.20 -7.81
C LEU A 50 4.21 5.68 -7.64
N PRO A 51 3.19 4.99 -7.08
CA PRO A 51 3.31 3.58 -6.74
C PRO A 51 3.35 2.70 -7.98
N CYS A 52 4.37 1.85 -8.09
CA CYS A 52 4.49 0.82 -9.11
C CYS A 52 5.30 -0.37 -8.57
N HIS A 53 4.81 -1.60 -8.75
CA HIS A 53 5.46 -2.81 -8.25
C HIS A 53 5.19 -4.00 -9.16
N LEU A 54 5.88 -5.13 -8.92
CA LEU A 54 5.63 -6.40 -9.61
C LEU A 54 4.79 -7.35 -8.78
N GLU A 55 3.84 -8.02 -9.42
CA GLU A 55 3.05 -9.11 -8.83
C GLU A 55 3.18 -10.40 -9.67
N PRO A 56 3.61 -11.55 -9.10
CA PRO A 56 4.24 -11.67 -7.78
C PRO A 56 5.57 -10.90 -7.66
N SER A 57 5.97 -10.61 -6.42
CA SER A 57 7.22 -9.91 -6.13
C SER A 57 8.44 -10.72 -6.58
N ILE A 58 9.32 -10.08 -7.36
CA ILE A 58 10.57 -10.65 -7.84
C ILE A 58 11.70 -9.63 -7.73
N ASN A 59 12.93 -10.09 -7.58
CA ASN A 59 14.10 -9.21 -7.61
C ASN A 59 14.27 -8.62 -9.02
N VAL A 60 14.27 -7.29 -9.13
CA VAL A 60 14.49 -6.52 -10.35
C VAL A 60 15.66 -5.53 -10.24
N GLU A 61 16.55 -5.73 -9.28
CA GLU A 61 17.73 -4.87 -9.05
C GLU A 61 18.70 -4.86 -10.25
N GLU A 62 18.86 -5.99 -10.94
CA GLU A 62 19.68 -6.09 -12.16
C GLU A 62 18.91 -5.76 -13.45
N THR A 63 17.67 -5.28 -13.32
CA THR A 63 16.75 -5.07 -14.44
C THR A 63 16.59 -3.59 -14.74
N VAL A 64 16.45 -3.25 -16.03
CA VAL A 64 16.18 -1.88 -16.48
C VAL A 64 14.78 -1.44 -16.05
N VAL A 65 14.70 -0.31 -15.34
CA VAL A 65 13.44 0.32 -14.94
C VAL A 65 13.38 1.71 -15.56
N GLU A 66 12.33 1.95 -16.34
CA GLU A 66 12.10 3.21 -17.04
C GLU A 66 10.82 3.87 -16.54
N TRP A 67 10.93 5.15 -16.17
CA TRP A 67 9.80 6.03 -15.91
C TRP A 67 9.76 7.13 -16.97
N THR A 68 8.64 7.22 -17.68
CA THR A 68 8.41 8.20 -18.74
C THR A 68 7.11 8.97 -18.51
N ARG A 69 7.10 10.27 -18.79
CA ARG A 69 5.86 11.05 -18.84
C ARG A 69 5.26 10.93 -20.24
N GLN A 70 3.96 10.65 -20.27
CA GLN A 70 3.20 10.44 -21.50
C GLN A 70 2.65 11.78 -21.99
N ASP A 71 3.45 12.53 -22.75
CA ASP A 71 3.02 13.78 -23.38
C ASP A 71 2.58 13.53 -24.85
N PRO A 72 1.58 14.27 -25.39
CA PRO A 72 1.08 14.04 -26.75
C PRO A 72 2.10 14.26 -27.89
N SER A 73 3.20 14.96 -27.61
CA SER A 73 4.16 15.43 -28.62
C SER A 73 5.56 14.83 -28.52
N HIS A 74 5.95 14.27 -27.38
CA HIS A 74 7.25 13.63 -27.15
C HIS A 74 7.22 12.76 -25.89
N VAL A 75 8.07 11.74 -25.82
CA VAL A 75 8.23 10.92 -24.61
C VAL A 75 9.32 11.54 -23.75
N THR A 76 8.94 11.99 -22.56
CA THR A 76 9.85 12.63 -21.60
C THR A 76 10.37 11.57 -20.64
N PHE A 77 11.67 11.26 -20.66
CA PHE A 77 12.27 10.36 -19.69
C PHE A 77 12.42 11.09 -18.34
N VAL A 78 11.73 10.55 -17.34
CA VAL A 78 11.64 11.10 -15.99
C VAL A 78 12.72 10.48 -15.11
N HIS A 79 12.91 9.16 -15.18
CA HIS A 79 13.97 8.44 -14.48
C HIS A 79 14.28 7.14 -15.21
N VAL A 80 15.56 6.79 -15.31
CA VAL A 80 16.01 5.55 -15.94
C VAL A 80 17.05 4.91 -15.03
N TYR A 81 16.80 3.67 -14.64
CA TYR A 81 17.70 2.88 -13.82
C TYR A 81 18.18 1.66 -14.62
N ARG A 82 19.50 1.46 -14.67
CA ARG A 82 20.14 0.38 -15.40
C ARG A 82 21.54 0.14 -14.84
N ASP A 83 21.96 -1.13 -14.82
CA ASP A 83 23.33 -1.51 -14.41
C ASP A 83 23.68 -0.98 -13.00
N HIS A 84 22.72 -1.06 -12.08
CA HIS A 84 22.78 -0.58 -10.69
C HIS A 84 22.90 0.93 -10.48
N VAL A 85 22.85 1.72 -11.54
CA VAL A 85 22.99 3.18 -11.48
C VAL A 85 21.81 3.88 -12.14
N GLU A 86 21.55 5.11 -11.70
CA GLU A 86 20.67 6.01 -12.44
C GLU A 86 21.40 6.54 -13.69
N VAL A 87 20.75 6.43 -14.85
CA VAL A 87 21.29 6.91 -16.13
C VAL A 87 20.86 8.36 -16.35
N MET A 88 21.79 9.29 -16.18
CA MET A 88 21.52 10.73 -16.24
C MET A 88 21.43 11.31 -17.66
N ASP A 89 22.06 10.67 -18.65
CA ASP A 89 22.16 11.18 -20.03
C ASP A 89 20.81 11.27 -20.73
N MET A 90 19.91 10.33 -20.44
CA MET A 90 18.57 10.28 -21.03
C MET A 90 17.54 11.09 -20.24
N LYS A 91 17.87 11.53 -19.03
CA LYS A 91 16.96 12.20 -18.10
C LYS A 91 16.72 13.65 -18.49
N THR A 92 15.43 14.03 -18.55
CA THR A 92 15.03 15.42 -18.83
C THR A 92 15.50 16.34 -17.73
N ALA A 93 16.04 17.51 -18.10
CA ALA A 93 16.70 18.44 -17.17
C ALA A 93 15.82 18.84 -15.97
N SER A 94 14.51 19.00 -16.15
CA SER A 94 13.55 19.38 -15.10
C SER A 94 13.39 18.35 -13.98
N TYR A 95 13.80 17.09 -14.20
CA TYR A 95 13.69 16.00 -13.24
C TYR A 95 15.03 15.64 -12.57
N ARG A 96 16.15 16.21 -13.02
CA ARG A 96 17.48 15.95 -12.43
C ARG A 96 17.51 16.38 -10.96
N GLY A 97 18.04 15.52 -10.10
CA GLY A 97 18.04 15.74 -8.64
C GLY A 97 16.68 15.68 -7.94
N ARG A 98 15.57 15.57 -8.69
CA ARG A 98 14.20 15.56 -8.14
C ARG A 98 13.52 14.20 -8.13
N THR A 99 14.11 13.19 -8.76
CA THR A 99 13.48 11.86 -8.85
C THR A 99 14.39 10.75 -8.38
N ALA A 100 13.83 9.76 -7.69
CA ALA A 100 14.57 8.61 -7.19
C ALA A 100 13.69 7.36 -7.11
N LEU A 101 14.29 6.19 -7.33
CA LEU A 101 13.69 4.90 -6.98
C LEU A 101 14.05 4.49 -5.54
N PHE A 102 13.33 3.51 -5.01
CA PHE A 102 13.65 2.85 -3.74
C PHE A 102 14.58 1.67 -4.02
N ILE A 103 15.88 1.94 -4.18
CA ILE A 103 16.87 0.96 -4.65
C ILE A 103 16.87 -0.32 -3.80
N GLU A 104 16.81 -0.20 -2.48
CA GLU A 104 16.78 -1.35 -1.56
C GLU A 104 15.52 -2.22 -1.67
N GLU A 105 14.44 -1.70 -2.24
CA GLU A 105 13.17 -2.40 -2.42
C GLU A 105 13.00 -3.00 -3.83
N LEU A 106 13.95 -2.75 -4.75
CA LEU A 106 13.98 -3.40 -6.07
C LEU A 106 14.10 -4.93 -5.94
N LYS A 107 14.78 -5.42 -4.91
CA LYS A 107 14.88 -6.85 -4.59
C LYS A 107 13.53 -7.50 -4.24
N HIS A 108 12.55 -6.69 -3.85
CA HIS A 108 11.18 -7.11 -3.55
C HIS A 108 10.18 -6.71 -4.64
N GLY A 109 10.66 -6.21 -5.79
CA GLY A 109 9.81 -5.84 -6.92
C GLY A 109 9.13 -4.48 -6.76
N ASN A 110 9.54 -3.62 -5.83
CA ASN A 110 9.05 -2.25 -5.76
C ASN A 110 9.84 -1.37 -6.73
N ILE A 111 9.16 -0.81 -7.73
CA ILE A 111 9.74 0.10 -8.72
C ILE A 111 9.08 1.49 -8.67
N SER A 112 8.54 1.85 -7.52
CA SER A 112 7.86 3.13 -7.30
C SER A 112 8.82 4.30 -7.46
N LEU A 113 8.33 5.38 -8.06
CA LEU A 113 9.11 6.59 -8.29
C LEU A 113 8.76 7.65 -7.27
N ARG A 114 9.76 8.20 -6.60
CA ARG A 114 9.61 9.42 -5.80
C ARG A 114 9.95 10.64 -6.66
N ILE A 115 9.14 11.69 -6.60
CA ILE A 115 9.38 13.00 -7.21
C ILE A 115 9.32 14.06 -6.09
N THR A 116 10.36 14.86 -5.92
CA THR A 116 10.45 15.91 -4.91
C THR A 116 10.14 17.29 -5.50
N GLU A 117 9.63 18.18 -4.65
CA GLU A 117 9.30 19.56 -4.99
C GLU A 117 8.39 19.67 -6.22
N VAL A 118 7.27 18.94 -6.25
CA VAL A 118 6.38 18.90 -7.43
C VAL A 118 5.83 20.27 -7.79
N THR A 119 5.70 20.54 -9.08
CA THR A 119 5.19 21.80 -9.64
C THR A 119 3.93 21.54 -10.46
N GLU A 120 3.17 22.59 -10.80
CA GLU A 120 2.02 22.44 -11.70
C GLU A 120 2.40 21.82 -13.07
N ALA A 121 3.64 22.00 -13.51
CA ALA A 121 4.15 21.40 -14.74
C ALA A 121 4.40 19.88 -14.65
N ASP A 122 4.36 19.31 -13.44
CA ASP A 122 4.50 17.88 -13.18
C ASP A 122 3.15 17.14 -13.22
N GLU A 123 2.01 17.85 -13.34
CA GLU A 123 0.72 17.19 -13.57
C GLU A 123 0.73 16.39 -14.88
N GLY A 124 0.32 15.12 -14.82
CA GLY A 124 0.32 14.27 -16.01
C GLY A 124 0.24 12.78 -15.74
N SER A 125 0.38 12.01 -16.80
CA SER A 125 0.40 10.54 -16.77
C SER A 125 1.82 10.02 -16.90
N TYR A 126 2.23 9.16 -15.98
CA TYR A 126 3.57 8.61 -15.87
C TYR A 126 3.53 7.09 -16.10
N ARG A 127 4.30 6.59 -17.05
CA ARG A 127 4.41 5.17 -17.38
C ARG A 127 5.67 4.59 -16.74
N CYS A 128 5.49 3.61 -15.84
CA CYS A 128 6.55 2.74 -15.38
C CYS A 128 6.67 1.55 -16.34
N PHE A 129 7.88 1.19 -16.77
CA PHE A 129 8.12 0.15 -17.76
C PHE A 129 9.39 -0.65 -17.44
N ILE A 130 9.30 -1.97 -17.60
CA ILE A 130 10.40 -2.90 -17.45
C ILE A 130 10.62 -3.63 -18.79
N PRO A 131 11.53 -3.16 -19.66
CA PRO A 131 11.70 -3.71 -21.00
C PRO A 131 12.06 -5.21 -21.02
N THR A 132 12.90 -5.64 -20.08
CA THR A 132 13.45 -7.00 -20.00
C THR A 132 12.51 -8.02 -19.34
N LEU A 133 11.37 -7.57 -18.80
CA LEU A 133 10.41 -8.46 -18.15
C LEU A 133 9.86 -9.47 -19.18
N ARG A 134 9.81 -10.76 -18.84
CA ARG A 134 9.37 -11.82 -19.77
C ARG A 134 7.84 -11.94 -19.89
N SER A 135 7.10 -11.18 -19.08
CA SER A 135 5.64 -11.17 -19.04
C SER A 135 5.01 -10.32 -20.15
N PRO A 136 3.76 -10.61 -20.57
CA PRO A 136 3.01 -9.76 -21.50
C PRO A 136 2.70 -8.37 -20.94
N VAL A 137 2.64 -8.21 -19.61
CA VAL A 137 2.32 -6.93 -18.95
C VAL A 137 3.59 -6.38 -18.30
N LYS A 138 4.28 -5.48 -19.03
CA LYS A 138 5.59 -4.94 -18.67
C LYS A 138 5.57 -3.50 -18.20
N ASP A 139 4.43 -2.85 -18.26
CA ASP A 139 4.24 -1.46 -17.87
C ASP A 139 2.89 -1.21 -17.23
N SER A 140 2.83 -0.12 -16.47
CA SER A 140 1.59 0.46 -15.97
C SER A 140 1.69 1.98 -16.00
N THR A 141 0.54 2.67 -16.04
CA THR A 141 0.46 4.13 -16.02
C THR A 141 -0.15 4.62 -14.72
N VAL A 142 0.49 5.61 -14.09
CA VAL A 142 0.05 6.28 -12.86
C VAL A 142 -0.21 7.75 -13.18
N ARG A 143 -1.36 8.29 -12.76
CA ARG A 143 -1.72 9.70 -12.99
C ARG A 143 -1.40 10.54 -11.76
N LEU A 144 -0.70 11.65 -11.94
CA LEU A 144 -0.45 12.68 -10.92
C LEU A 144 -1.32 13.92 -11.23
N VAL A 145 -1.98 14.45 -10.20
CA VAL A 145 -2.84 15.65 -10.27
C VAL A 145 -2.32 16.66 -9.25
N ILE A 146 -2.05 17.88 -9.68
CA ILE A 146 -1.52 18.93 -8.80
C ILE A 146 -2.65 19.90 -8.47
N LYS A 147 -2.93 20.06 -7.18
CA LYS A 147 -3.89 21.06 -6.70
C LYS A 147 -3.18 22.40 -6.51
N PRO A 148 -3.72 23.50 -7.06
CA PRO A 148 -3.16 24.82 -6.80
C PRO A 148 -3.32 25.16 -5.31
N ASN A 149 -2.25 25.69 -4.71
CA ASN A 149 -2.27 26.16 -3.34
C ASN A 149 -3.12 27.43 -3.25
N LEU A 150 -4.27 27.35 -2.56
CA LEU A 150 -5.14 28.50 -2.26
C LEU A 150 -4.56 29.32 -1.10
N MET A 151 -3.32 29.79 -1.24
CA MET A 151 -2.65 30.68 -0.30
C MET A 151 -2.03 31.82 -1.10
N ASN A 152 -2.89 32.72 -1.60
CA ASN A 152 -2.60 34.11 -1.97
C ASN A 152 -3.91 34.79 -2.39
N ALA A 153 -4.74 35.16 -1.41
CA ALA A 153 -5.79 36.15 -1.58
C ALA A 153 -5.94 36.94 -0.27
N THR A 154 -5.21 38.05 -0.21
CA THR A 154 -5.28 39.10 0.80
C THR A 154 -6.53 39.95 0.58
N GLU A 155 -7.23 40.33 1.67
CA GLU A 155 -8.20 41.45 1.81
C GLU A 155 -9.52 41.38 1.00
N PHE A 156 -10.75 41.69 1.45
CA PHE A 156 -11.42 42.29 2.62
C PHE A 156 -12.97 42.05 2.43
N PRO A 157 -13.93 42.68 3.15
CA PRO A 157 -14.57 42.30 4.42
C PRO A 157 -16.06 41.87 4.32
N GLY A 158 -16.56 41.23 5.38
CA GLY A 158 -17.89 41.53 5.96
C GLY A 158 -19.10 40.72 5.46
N ILE A 159 -19.65 39.89 6.34
CA ILE A 159 -21.06 39.46 6.29
C ILE A 159 -21.70 39.80 7.64
N PRO A 160 -22.79 40.59 7.70
CA PRO A 160 -23.73 40.59 8.81
C PRO A 160 -24.86 39.54 8.57
N PRO A 161 -25.59 39.13 9.62
CA PRO A 161 -26.20 37.80 9.67
C PRO A 161 -27.71 37.75 9.33
N THR A 162 -28.17 36.52 9.11
CA THR A 162 -29.55 35.98 9.15
C THR A 162 -30.55 36.41 8.07
N VAL A 163 -31.23 35.44 7.44
CA VAL A 163 -32.70 35.24 7.44
C VAL A 163 -33.04 33.85 6.84
N ASP A 164 -34.10 33.27 7.39
CA ASP A 164 -34.68 31.94 7.27
C ASP A 164 -35.10 31.40 5.87
N ARG A 165 -35.03 30.07 5.78
CA ARG A 165 -36.09 29.11 5.37
C ARG A 165 -37.11 29.55 4.29
N GLU A 166 -37.15 28.81 3.17
CA GLU A 166 -38.22 27.84 2.79
C GLU A 166 -38.50 27.72 1.25
N LYS A 167 -38.55 26.47 0.78
CA LYS A 167 -39.33 25.85 -0.33
C LYS A 167 -39.28 26.34 -1.80
N ALA A 168 -38.85 25.36 -2.62
CA ALA A 168 -39.53 24.75 -3.77
C ALA A 168 -40.01 25.63 -4.95
N SER A 169 -39.50 25.36 -6.16
CA SER A 169 -40.20 24.58 -7.19
C SER A 169 -39.46 24.64 -8.54
N THR A 170 -39.53 23.51 -9.24
CA THR A 170 -39.21 23.25 -10.65
C THR A 170 -40.00 24.13 -11.62
N GLU A 171 -39.36 24.56 -12.72
CA GLU A 171 -39.96 24.50 -14.05
C GLU A 171 -38.89 24.48 -15.17
N ALA A 172 -39.12 23.58 -16.13
CA ALA A 172 -38.47 23.49 -17.43
C ALA A 172 -39.03 24.60 -18.36
N ALA A 173 -38.57 24.89 -19.58
CA ALA A 173 -38.06 24.02 -20.63
C ALA A 173 -37.59 24.86 -21.86
N GLU A 174 -36.96 24.16 -22.82
CA GLU A 174 -37.12 24.35 -24.29
C GLU A 174 -36.43 25.55 -24.99
N THR A 175 -35.85 25.49 -26.21
CA THR A 175 -35.77 24.50 -27.31
C THR A 175 -34.73 24.95 -28.38
N ALA A 176 -33.79 24.05 -28.74
CA ALA A 176 -33.30 23.57 -30.07
C ALA A 176 -33.01 24.56 -31.26
N PRO A 177 -32.74 24.10 -32.52
CA PRO A 177 -32.18 22.84 -33.05
C PRO A 177 -31.11 23.01 -34.18
N GLY A 178 -30.45 21.92 -34.62
CA GLY A 178 -29.78 21.90 -35.95
C GLY A 178 -28.94 20.68 -36.34
N ARG A 179 -29.61 19.61 -36.85
CA ARG A 179 -29.31 18.67 -37.98
C ARG A 179 -27.85 18.28 -38.34
N SER A 180 -27.51 17.13 -38.95
CA SER A 180 -28.09 15.80 -39.28
C SER A 180 -27.19 15.18 -40.39
N ARG A 181 -27.06 13.84 -40.43
CA ARG A 181 -26.86 12.88 -41.57
C ARG A 181 -25.90 11.75 -41.14
N LEU A 182 -26.21 10.46 -40.96
CA LEU A 182 -27.15 9.44 -41.49
C LEU A 182 -26.62 8.64 -42.70
N ALA A 183 -26.62 7.29 -42.52
CA ALA A 183 -26.48 6.16 -43.48
C ALA A 183 -25.04 5.73 -43.86
N ALA A 184 -24.65 4.44 -44.02
CA ALA A 184 -25.40 3.19 -44.19
C ALA A 184 -24.53 1.92 -43.93
N LEU A 185 -25.17 0.88 -43.35
CA LEU A 185 -25.25 -0.57 -43.71
C LEU A 185 -24.02 -1.48 -44.01
N VAL A 186 -24.07 -2.65 -43.34
CA VAL A 186 -23.28 -3.93 -43.31
C VAL A 186 -23.64 -4.84 -44.54
N PRO A 187 -23.32 -6.18 -44.71
CA PRO A 187 -22.24 -7.16 -44.34
C PRO A 187 -21.76 -8.14 -45.49
N PHE A 188 -20.71 -8.97 -45.28
CA PHE A 188 -20.58 -10.42 -45.68
C PHE A 188 -19.19 -11.01 -45.22
N VAL A 189 -19.05 -12.05 -44.36
CA VAL A 189 -19.06 -13.53 -44.59
C VAL A 189 -17.87 -14.00 -45.47
N LEU A 190 -17.09 -15.09 -45.30
CA LEU A 190 -16.81 -16.18 -44.33
C LEU A 190 -15.70 -17.06 -45.01
N VAL A 191 -15.24 -18.13 -44.35
CA VAL A 191 -14.47 -19.32 -44.87
C VAL A 191 -12.96 -19.11 -45.18
N VAL A 192 -11.98 -19.99 -44.89
CA VAL A 192 -11.81 -21.44 -44.61
C VAL A 192 -10.46 -21.58 -43.83
N ALA A 193 -10.31 -22.16 -42.62
CA ALA A 193 -10.19 -23.57 -42.19
C ALA A 193 -9.05 -24.42 -42.82
N ILE A 194 -8.43 -25.28 -41.97
CA ILE A 194 -7.73 -26.57 -42.25
C ILE A 194 -6.23 -26.46 -42.67
N SER A 195 -5.23 -27.21 -42.13
CA SER A 195 -5.10 -28.22 -41.07
C SER A 195 -3.66 -28.82 -41.06
N VAL A 196 -3.24 -29.46 -39.94
CA VAL A 196 -2.42 -30.71 -39.86
C VAL A 196 -0.90 -30.55 -40.21
N THR A 197 0.09 -30.96 -39.39
CA THR A 197 0.33 -32.34 -38.91
C THR A 197 1.40 -32.44 -37.78
N ALA A 198 1.18 -33.41 -36.90
CA ALA A 198 2.13 -34.38 -36.28
C ALA A 198 3.36 -33.87 -35.49
N ALA A 199 3.51 -34.13 -34.19
CA ALA A 199 3.59 -35.40 -33.43
C ALA A 199 4.98 -36.04 -33.44
N GLY A 200 5.54 -36.18 -32.22
CA GLY A 200 6.52 -37.20 -31.85
C GLY A 200 7.95 -36.71 -31.63
N TYR A 201 8.39 -36.64 -30.37
CA TYR A 201 9.59 -37.35 -29.88
C TYR A 201 9.63 -37.34 -28.33
N PHE A 202 9.04 -38.40 -27.76
CA PHE A 202 9.50 -39.25 -26.64
C PHE A 202 11.00 -39.10 -26.22
N LEU A 203 11.52 -39.31 -24.99
CA LEU A 203 11.10 -39.92 -23.69
C LEU A 203 12.32 -39.87 -22.70
N LYS A 204 12.07 -40.13 -21.39
CA LYS A 204 12.97 -40.62 -20.28
C LYS A 204 13.64 -39.55 -19.38
N PHE A 205 13.70 -39.60 -18.03
CA PHE A 205 13.25 -40.42 -16.87
C PHE A 205 13.79 -39.69 -15.58
N PRO A 206 13.71 -40.17 -14.32
CA PRO A 206 12.61 -40.45 -13.38
C PRO A 206 12.66 -39.64 -12.05
N LEU A 207 11.56 -39.72 -11.28
CA LEU A 207 11.32 -39.36 -9.85
C LEU A 207 12.08 -40.29 -8.86
N PRO A 208 12.23 -40.05 -7.51
CA PRO A 208 11.08 -39.86 -6.59
C PRO A 208 11.21 -39.14 -5.19
N ARG A 209 10.01 -38.80 -4.64
CA ARG A 209 9.54 -38.65 -3.23
C ARG A 209 10.06 -37.46 -2.38
N THR A 210 9.34 -36.77 -1.49
CA THR A 210 7.94 -36.73 -0.98
C THR A 210 7.82 -35.54 -0.01
N SER A 211 6.76 -34.73 -0.10
CA SER A 211 5.88 -34.39 1.05
C SER A 211 4.68 -33.56 0.55
N ALA A 212 3.51 -33.92 1.06
CA ALA A 212 2.22 -33.50 0.54
C ALA A 212 1.71 -32.21 1.19
N VAL A 213 1.24 -31.27 0.36
CA VAL A 213 0.19 -30.32 0.72
C VAL A 213 -0.89 -30.46 -0.36
N MET A 214 -1.95 -31.21 -0.05
CA MET A 214 -3.08 -31.38 -0.97
C MET A 214 -3.91 -30.10 -1.02
N SER A 215 -4.00 -29.54 -2.23
CA SER A 215 -4.81 -28.36 -2.55
C SER A 215 -6.31 -28.66 -2.42
N VAL A 216 -6.97 -27.96 -1.50
CA VAL A 216 -8.43 -27.96 -1.26
C VAL A 216 -9.22 -27.46 -2.50
N ALA A 217 -8.56 -26.85 -3.48
CA ALA A 217 -9.19 -26.43 -4.74
C ALA A 217 -9.53 -27.61 -5.68
N GLY A 218 -8.75 -28.69 -5.64
CA GLY A 218 -8.98 -29.88 -6.46
C GLY A 218 -10.25 -30.65 -6.06
N LEU A 219 -10.56 -30.67 -4.76
CA LEU A 219 -11.74 -31.34 -4.22
C LEU A 219 -13.02 -30.58 -4.60
N LYS A 220 -13.05 -29.25 -4.50
CA LYS A 220 -14.23 -28.44 -4.88
C LYS A 220 -14.56 -28.54 -6.37
N LYS A 221 -13.55 -28.55 -7.24
CA LYS A 221 -13.73 -28.68 -8.70
C LYS A 221 -14.23 -30.07 -9.10
N GLN A 222 -13.84 -31.11 -8.35
CA GLN A 222 -14.40 -32.46 -8.54
C GLN A 222 -15.80 -32.62 -7.96
N PHE A 223 -16.12 -31.98 -6.83
CA PHE A 223 -17.48 -31.98 -6.26
C PHE A 223 -18.49 -31.29 -7.18
N HIS A 224 -18.19 -30.10 -7.74
CA HIS A 224 -19.08 -29.47 -8.72
C HIS A 224 -19.22 -30.27 -10.00
N LYS A 225 -18.14 -30.92 -10.47
CA LYS A 225 -18.18 -31.79 -11.66
C LYS A 225 -18.93 -33.10 -11.41
N ALA A 226 -19.00 -33.57 -10.16
CA ALA A 226 -19.80 -34.70 -9.73
C ALA A 226 -21.28 -34.33 -9.59
N THR A 227 -21.61 -33.19 -8.95
CA THR A 227 -22.98 -32.67 -8.87
C THR A 227 -23.55 -32.32 -10.24
N GLN A 228 -22.73 -31.72 -11.13
CA GLN A 228 -23.11 -31.39 -12.50
C GLN A 228 -23.27 -32.66 -13.37
N LYS A 229 -22.43 -33.70 -13.18
CA LYS A 229 -22.62 -35.00 -13.84
C LYS A 229 -23.83 -35.79 -13.33
N VAL A 230 -24.28 -35.57 -12.10
CA VAL A 230 -25.53 -36.16 -11.59
C VAL A 230 -26.74 -35.40 -12.18
N SER A 231 -26.64 -34.08 -12.38
CA SER A 231 -27.67 -33.27 -13.04
C SER A 231 -27.81 -33.61 -14.55
N GLU A 232 -26.69 -33.72 -15.28
CA GLU A 232 -26.71 -33.94 -16.75
C GLU A 232 -27.03 -35.39 -17.17
N LYS A 233 -26.94 -36.37 -16.26
CA LYS A 233 -27.13 -37.80 -16.58
C LYS A 233 -28.50 -38.36 -16.18
N VAL A 234 -29.35 -37.54 -15.55
CA VAL A 234 -30.77 -37.84 -15.28
C VAL A 234 -31.59 -37.33 -16.46
N GLY A 235 -31.60 -38.12 -17.54
CA GLY A 235 -31.99 -37.72 -18.90
C GLY A 235 -33.26 -36.89 -19.10
N GLY A 236 -33.17 -36.04 -20.13
CA GLY A 236 -34.16 -35.77 -21.18
C GLY A 236 -35.47 -35.04 -20.84
N ALA A 237 -35.97 -35.09 -19.62
CA ALA A 237 -37.17 -34.38 -19.19
C ALA A 237 -36.79 -33.17 -18.31
N GLU A 238 -37.43 -32.02 -18.57
CA GLU A 238 -37.26 -30.79 -17.78
C GLU A 238 -37.41 -31.10 -16.28
N GLY A 239 -36.37 -30.80 -15.49
CA GLY A 239 -36.42 -30.95 -14.04
C GLY A 239 -37.43 -30.00 -13.41
N THR A 240 -37.82 -30.25 -12.16
CA THR A 240 -38.72 -29.36 -11.42
C THR A 240 -38.11 -27.96 -11.35
N LYS A 241 -38.78 -26.98 -11.97
CA LYS A 241 -38.38 -25.57 -12.00
C LYS A 241 -38.77 -24.91 -10.68
N LEU A 242 -37.82 -24.24 -10.05
CA LEU A 242 -38.08 -23.33 -8.95
C LEU A 242 -38.62 -22.01 -9.52
N ASP A 243 -39.46 -21.33 -8.76
CA ASP A 243 -39.98 -20.01 -9.12
C ASP A 243 -38.85 -18.96 -9.16
N ASP A 244 -39.10 -17.89 -9.92
CA ASP A 244 -38.10 -16.83 -10.14
C ASP A 244 -37.79 -16.05 -8.85
N ASP A 245 -38.77 -15.88 -7.96
CA ASP A 245 -38.62 -15.19 -6.68
C ASP A 245 -37.67 -15.96 -5.75
N PHE A 246 -37.83 -17.29 -5.66
CA PHE A 246 -36.92 -18.18 -4.94
C PHE A 246 -35.49 -18.08 -5.49
N ARG A 247 -35.33 -18.10 -6.83
CA ARG A 247 -34.02 -17.97 -7.47
C ARG A 247 -33.37 -16.62 -7.20
N GLU A 248 -34.16 -15.56 -7.15
CA GLU A 248 -33.66 -14.24 -6.80
C GLU A 248 -33.21 -14.18 -5.33
N MET A 249 -33.98 -14.74 -4.40
CA MET A 249 -33.60 -14.85 -3.00
C MET A 249 -32.33 -15.67 -2.80
N GLU A 250 -32.24 -16.84 -3.44
CA GLU A 250 -31.05 -17.70 -3.43
C GLU A 250 -29.80 -16.92 -3.89
N LYS A 251 -29.94 -16.17 -4.98
CA LYS A 251 -28.87 -15.31 -5.51
C LYS A 251 -28.48 -14.20 -4.53
N LYS A 252 -29.44 -13.51 -3.92
CA LYS A 252 -29.18 -12.44 -2.94
C LYS A 252 -28.44 -12.99 -1.72
N VAL A 253 -28.89 -14.14 -1.18
CA VAL A 253 -28.23 -14.78 -0.04
C VAL A 253 -26.79 -15.22 -0.37
N ASP A 254 -26.54 -15.78 -1.56
CA ASP A 254 -25.16 -16.11 -1.99
C ASP A 254 -24.26 -14.87 -2.05
N VAL A 255 -24.76 -13.78 -2.62
CA VAL A 255 -24.03 -12.50 -2.69
C VAL A 255 -23.76 -11.97 -1.28
N THR A 256 -24.76 -11.98 -0.39
CA THR A 256 -24.60 -11.56 1.01
C THR A 256 -23.56 -12.42 1.71
N SER A 257 -23.57 -13.74 1.53
CA SER A 257 -22.59 -14.63 2.14
C SER A 257 -21.15 -14.33 1.73
N ARG A 258 -20.92 -14.06 0.43
CA ARG A 258 -19.59 -13.70 -0.08
C ARG A 258 -19.17 -12.30 0.40
N ALA A 259 -20.08 -11.34 0.35
CA ALA A 259 -19.84 -9.98 0.80
C ALA A 259 -19.43 -9.92 2.28
N VAL A 260 -20.15 -10.62 3.17
CA VAL A 260 -19.84 -10.68 4.60
C VAL A 260 -18.42 -11.21 4.85
N LEU A 261 -18.04 -12.31 4.20
CA LEU A 261 -16.71 -12.91 4.38
C LEU A 261 -15.59 -12.00 3.85
N ASP A 262 -15.77 -11.45 2.65
CA ASP A 262 -14.76 -10.59 2.01
C ASP A 262 -14.59 -9.28 2.78
N ILE A 263 -15.69 -8.61 3.15
CA ILE A 263 -15.65 -7.35 3.90
C ILE A 263 -15.01 -7.56 5.26
N MET A 264 -15.41 -8.59 6.01
CA MET A 264 -14.81 -8.91 7.31
C MET A 264 -13.29 -9.15 7.18
N THR A 265 -12.87 -9.93 6.19
CA THR A 265 -11.45 -10.19 5.92
C THR A 265 -10.70 -8.90 5.61
N LYS A 266 -11.22 -8.07 4.69
CA LYS A 266 -10.59 -6.80 4.32
C LYS A 266 -10.55 -5.80 5.47
N THR A 267 -11.55 -5.76 6.34
CA THR A 267 -11.52 -4.93 7.53
C THR A 267 -10.45 -5.39 8.52
N THR A 268 -10.24 -6.70 8.71
CA THR A 268 -9.13 -7.19 9.56
C THR A 268 -7.75 -6.88 8.98
N GLU A 269 -7.60 -6.95 7.65
CA GLU A 269 -6.37 -6.55 6.95
C GLU A 269 -6.10 -5.05 7.07
N TYR A 270 -7.16 -4.24 6.94
CA TYR A 270 -7.12 -2.79 7.11
C TYR A 270 -6.70 -2.37 8.52
N LEU A 271 -7.30 -2.98 9.56
CA LEU A 271 -6.97 -2.67 10.94
C LEU A 271 -5.54 -3.09 11.28
N GLN A 272 -5.13 -4.27 10.81
CA GLN A 272 -3.84 -4.89 11.12
C GLN A 272 -3.18 -5.47 9.85
N PRO A 273 -2.38 -4.66 9.14
CA PRO A 273 -1.63 -5.10 7.96
C PRO A 273 -0.62 -6.20 8.29
N ASN A 274 -0.04 -6.17 9.49
CA ASN A 274 0.87 -7.20 9.98
C ASN A 274 0.10 -8.52 10.24
N PRO A 275 0.46 -9.64 9.57
CA PRO A 275 -0.20 -10.92 9.77
C PRO A 275 -0.15 -11.45 11.22
N ALA A 276 0.93 -11.20 11.96
CA ALA A 276 1.08 -11.65 13.35
C ALA A 276 0.13 -10.92 14.30
N SER A 277 0.00 -9.59 14.13
CA SER A 277 -0.96 -8.77 14.90
C SER A 277 -2.39 -9.11 14.53
N ARG A 278 -2.67 -9.38 13.24
CA ARG A 278 -4.00 -9.81 12.77
C ARG A 278 -4.45 -11.13 13.40
N ALA A 279 -3.55 -12.11 13.48
CA ALA A 279 -3.85 -13.39 14.15
C ALA A 279 -4.24 -13.18 15.62
N LYS A 280 -3.55 -12.27 16.33
CA LYS A 280 -3.89 -11.93 17.71
C LYS A 280 -5.22 -11.20 17.81
N LEU A 281 -5.50 -10.22 16.94
CA LEU A 281 -6.79 -9.51 16.88
C LEU A 281 -7.95 -10.50 16.73
N SER A 282 -7.81 -11.51 15.88
CA SER A 282 -8.83 -12.57 15.72
C SER A 282 -9.06 -13.40 17.00
N MET A 283 -8.06 -13.52 17.88
CA MET A 283 -8.10 -14.31 19.11
C MET A 283 -8.57 -13.52 20.33
N ILE A 284 -8.82 -12.22 20.20
CA ILE A 284 -9.34 -11.41 21.31
C ILE A 284 -10.78 -11.85 21.57
N ASN A 285 -11.04 -12.40 22.76
CA ASN A 285 -12.40 -12.65 23.20
C ASN A 285 -12.96 -11.39 23.86
N THR A 286 -14.19 -11.03 23.51
CA THR A 286 -14.97 -9.90 24.04
C THR A 286 -15.11 -9.91 25.58
N MET A 287 -14.75 -11.02 26.25
CA MET A 287 -14.86 -11.19 27.70
C MET A 287 -13.67 -10.68 28.54
N SER A 288 -12.59 -10.18 27.95
CA SER A 288 -11.47 -9.63 28.75
C SER A 288 -11.80 -8.30 29.46
N LYS A 289 -12.85 -7.59 29.02
CA LYS A 289 -13.30 -6.34 29.69
C LYS A 289 -13.97 -6.59 31.06
N ILE A 290 -14.54 -7.78 31.30
CA ILE A 290 -15.32 -8.05 32.54
C ILE A 290 -14.42 -8.26 33.77
N ARG A 291 -13.10 -8.49 33.60
CA ARG A 291 -12.18 -8.77 34.71
C ARG A 291 -11.33 -7.59 35.17
N GLY A 292 -11.57 -6.38 34.67
CA GLY A 292 -10.88 -5.16 35.12
C GLY A 292 -9.36 -5.14 34.85
N GLN A 293 -8.87 -5.94 33.91
CA GLN A 293 -7.50 -5.84 33.41
C GLN A 293 -7.54 -5.21 32.01
N GLU A 294 -7.44 -3.89 31.96
CA GLU A 294 -7.14 -3.11 30.75
C GLU A 294 -5.71 -3.39 30.28
N LYS A 295 -5.48 -4.58 29.76
CA LYS A 295 -4.37 -4.77 28.83
C LYS A 295 -5.02 -4.79 27.47
N GLY A 296 -4.59 -3.86 26.61
CA GLY A 296 -5.06 -3.74 25.23
C GLY A 296 -4.92 -5.04 24.44
N PRO A 297 -5.02 -4.99 23.11
CA PRO A 297 -5.16 -6.18 22.25
C PRO A 297 -3.98 -7.18 22.28
N GLY A 298 -2.94 -6.95 23.09
CA GLY A 298 -1.88 -7.92 23.38
C GLY A 298 -0.77 -7.95 22.32
N TYR A 299 -0.72 -6.92 21.49
CA TYR A 299 0.35 -6.64 20.54
C TYR A 299 0.67 -5.14 20.57
N PRO A 300 1.94 -4.76 20.30
CA PRO A 300 2.31 -3.35 20.25
C PRO A 300 1.79 -2.70 18.96
N GLN A 301 1.23 -1.50 19.09
CA GLN A 301 0.93 -0.63 17.95
C GLN A 301 2.21 0.06 17.47
N ALA A 302 2.28 0.39 16.18
CA ALA A 302 3.46 1.02 15.58
C ALA A 302 3.75 2.38 16.21
N GLU A 303 2.71 3.15 16.51
CA GLU A 303 2.74 4.45 17.17
C GLU A 303 3.36 4.35 18.57
N THR A 304 2.98 3.32 19.34
CA THR A 304 3.57 3.06 20.66
C THR A 304 5.06 2.73 20.56
N VAL A 305 5.47 1.91 19.59
CA VAL A 305 6.88 1.55 19.37
C VAL A 305 7.71 2.78 18.98
N LEU A 306 7.17 3.65 18.12
CA LEU A 306 7.80 4.92 17.79
C LEU A 306 7.94 5.81 19.01
N GLY A 307 6.87 5.93 19.82
CA GLY A 307 6.88 6.66 21.08
C GLY A 307 7.93 6.14 22.05
N ASP A 308 8.04 4.82 22.27
CA ASP A 308 9.08 4.24 23.13
C ASP A 308 10.50 4.60 22.69
N THR A 309 10.74 4.64 21.37
CA THR A 309 12.04 5.02 20.80
C THR A 309 12.35 6.50 21.05
N MET A 310 11.37 7.39 20.79
CA MET A 310 11.50 8.82 21.07
C MET A 310 11.75 9.09 22.55
N LEU A 311 11.04 8.38 23.44
CA LEU A 311 11.21 8.52 24.90
C LEU A 311 12.61 8.10 25.34
N LYS A 312 13.12 6.99 24.81
CA LYS A 312 14.46 6.48 25.14
C LYS A 312 15.53 7.53 24.80
N PHE A 313 15.59 7.97 23.55
CA PHE A 313 16.61 8.92 23.11
C PHE A 313 16.40 10.33 23.67
N GLY A 314 15.15 10.73 23.90
CA GLY A 314 14.85 11.99 24.59
C GLY A 314 15.46 12.06 25.99
N ARG A 315 15.47 10.93 26.72
CA ARG A 315 16.13 10.84 28.04
C ARG A 315 17.65 10.80 27.94
N GLU A 316 18.20 10.10 26.96
CA GLU A 316 19.66 10.00 26.75
C GLU A 316 20.29 11.36 26.37
N LEU A 317 19.56 12.20 25.64
CA LEU A 317 19.99 13.56 25.30
C LEU A 317 20.04 14.52 26.52
N GLY A 318 19.40 14.15 27.62
CA GLY A 318 19.34 14.94 28.85
C GLY A 318 18.35 16.10 28.80
N GLU A 319 17.95 16.58 29.99
CA GLU A 319 16.94 17.63 30.17
C GLU A 319 17.41 19.02 29.69
N ASP A 320 18.71 19.21 29.52
CA ASP A 320 19.30 20.44 29.00
C ASP A 320 19.12 20.59 27.48
N SER A 321 18.84 19.48 26.77
CA SER A 321 18.61 19.49 25.32
C SER A 321 17.16 19.84 25.02
N SER A 322 16.95 20.99 24.34
CA SER A 322 15.59 21.36 23.88
C SER A 322 15.00 20.32 22.93
N PHE A 323 15.85 19.63 22.16
CA PHE A 323 15.43 18.51 21.32
C PHE A 323 15.07 17.27 22.16
N GLY A 324 15.82 16.97 23.22
CA GLY A 324 15.51 15.89 24.15
C GLY A 324 14.14 16.06 24.81
N SER A 325 13.85 17.26 25.33
CA SER A 325 12.53 17.57 25.91
C SER A 325 11.39 17.54 24.89
N ALA A 326 11.65 17.91 23.64
CA ALA A 326 10.67 17.82 22.55
C ALA A 326 10.36 16.35 22.18
N LEU A 327 11.39 15.50 22.11
CA LEU A 327 11.23 14.06 21.89
C LEU A 327 10.40 13.39 22.99
N ILE A 328 10.61 13.77 24.25
CA ILE A 328 9.82 13.24 25.38
C ILE A 328 8.34 13.61 25.22
N GLU A 329 8.01 14.87 24.93
CA GLU A 329 6.61 15.26 24.73
C GLU A 329 5.97 14.61 23.49
N ALA A 330 6.72 14.52 22.39
CA ALA A 330 6.26 13.79 21.20
C ALA A 330 6.02 12.32 21.51
N SER A 331 6.87 11.70 22.35
CA SER A 331 6.72 10.30 22.73
C SER A 331 5.43 10.01 23.47
N GLU A 332 5.01 10.90 24.37
CA GLU A 332 3.76 10.76 25.13
C GLU A 332 2.55 10.82 24.19
N ALA A 333 2.53 11.79 23.27
CA ALA A 333 1.48 11.90 22.26
C ALA A 333 1.44 10.69 21.30
N MET A 334 2.60 10.16 20.88
CA MET A 334 2.65 8.95 20.04
C MET A 334 2.12 7.72 20.78
N LYS A 335 2.38 7.59 22.09
CA LYS A 335 1.82 6.51 22.91
C LYS A 335 0.31 6.63 23.04
N GLU A 336 -0.20 7.83 23.26
CA GLU A 336 -1.65 8.09 23.31
C GLU A 336 -2.33 7.77 21.98
N LEU A 337 -1.70 8.06 20.84
CA LEU A 337 -2.19 7.62 19.52
C LEU A 337 -2.27 6.10 19.41
N GLY A 338 -1.29 5.38 19.97
CA GLY A 338 -1.33 3.92 20.05
C GLY A 338 -2.52 3.40 20.86
N GLU A 339 -2.84 4.03 22.00
CA GLU A 339 -4.01 3.68 22.81
C GLU A 339 -5.33 3.94 22.06
N VAL A 340 -5.40 5.04 21.31
CA VAL A 340 -6.56 5.34 20.44
C VAL A 340 -6.69 4.32 19.31
N LYS A 341 -5.57 3.82 18.75
CA LYS A 341 -5.58 2.74 17.76
C LYS A 341 -6.02 1.40 18.35
N ASP A 342 -5.58 1.07 19.57
CA ASP A 342 -6.04 -0.11 20.31
C ASP A 342 -7.56 -0.06 20.56
N ALA A 343 -8.08 1.11 20.91
CA ALA A 343 -9.52 1.31 21.09
C ALA A 343 -10.29 1.09 19.77
N LEU A 344 -9.79 1.61 18.64
CA LEU A 344 -10.38 1.36 17.32
C LEU A 344 -10.45 -0.14 17.00
N ASP A 345 -9.33 -0.85 17.18
CA ASP A 345 -9.26 -2.29 16.89
C ASP A 345 -10.29 -3.07 17.70
N MET A 346 -10.45 -2.74 18.98
CA MET A 346 -11.41 -3.38 19.88
C MET A 346 -12.86 -3.05 19.51
N GLU A 347 -13.14 -1.79 19.21
CA GLU A 347 -14.48 -1.31 18.88
C GLU A 347 -14.99 -1.93 17.57
N VAL A 348 -14.15 -1.91 16.52
CA VAL A 348 -14.48 -2.54 15.24
C VAL A 348 -14.60 -4.04 15.40
N LYS A 349 -13.75 -4.68 16.21
CA LYS A 349 -13.89 -6.11 16.47
C LYS A 349 -15.23 -6.44 17.11
N GLN A 350 -15.59 -5.73 18.18
CA GLN A 350 -16.76 -6.02 18.99
C GLN A 350 -18.07 -5.71 18.27
N ASN A 351 -18.14 -4.60 17.53
CA ASN A 351 -19.40 -4.08 17.00
C ASN A 351 -19.56 -4.25 15.48
N PHE A 352 -18.53 -4.73 14.77
CA PHE A 352 -18.58 -5.01 13.34
C PHE A 352 -18.16 -6.43 13.00
N ILE A 353 -16.95 -6.85 13.37
CA ILE A 353 -16.40 -8.16 12.97
C ILE A 353 -17.14 -9.32 13.66
N ASP A 354 -17.30 -9.28 14.98
CA ASP A 354 -17.92 -10.37 15.75
C ASP A 354 -19.40 -10.60 15.35
N PRO A 355 -20.24 -9.55 15.14
CA PRO A 355 -21.60 -9.70 14.61
C PRO A 355 -21.64 -10.32 13.21
N LEU A 356 -20.76 -9.87 12.29
CA LEU A 356 -20.68 -10.43 10.93
C LEU A 356 -20.18 -11.88 10.93
N GLN A 357 -19.26 -12.22 11.81
CA GLN A 357 -18.80 -13.60 12.01
C GLN A 357 -19.95 -14.49 12.52
N ASN A 358 -20.77 -13.99 13.45
CA ASN A 358 -21.95 -14.71 13.95
C ASN A 358 -22.99 -14.93 12.83
N LEU A 359 -23.28 -13.90 12.03
CA LEU A 359 -24.17 -13.98 10.87
C LEU A 359 -23.69 -15.04 9.86
N HIS A 360 -22.38 -15.06 9.59
CA HIS A 360 -21.76 -16.05 8.70
C HIS A 360 -21.82 -17.47 9.27
N ASP A 361 -21.48 -17.65 10.55
CA ASP A 361 -21.32 -18.97 11.14
C ASP A 361 -22.60 -19.63 11.63
N LYS A 362 -23.68 -18.87 11.81
CA LYS A 362 -24.99 -19.39 12.18
C LYS A 362 -25.98 -19.28 11.04
N ASP A 363 -26.49 -18.08 10.79
CA ASP A 363 -27.66 -17.89 9.93
C ASP A 363 -27.37 -18.29 8.48
N LEU A 364 -26.23 -17.84 7.93
CA LEU A 364 -25.83 -18.19 6.56
C LEU A 364 -25.49 -19.68 6.42
N LYS A 365 -24.87 -20.32 7.42
CA LYS A 365 -24.61 -21.77 7.40
C LYS A 365 -25.90 -22.59 7.50
N GLU A 366 -26.86 -22.14 8.30
CA GLU A 366 -28.17 -22.76 8.43
C GLU A 366 -28.96 -22.68 7.11
N ILE A 367 -29.00 -21.51 6.49
CA ILE A 367 -29.64 -21.35 5.17
C ILE A 367 -28.96 -22.23 4.11
N GLN A 368 -27.63 -22.28 4.08
CA GLN A 368 -26.89 -23.19 3.19
C GLN A 368 -27.23 -24.67 3.45
N HIS A 369 -27.49 -25.05 4.70
CA HIS A 369 -27.94 -26.39 5.04
C HIS A 369 -29.35 -26.67 4.49
N HIS A 370 -30.29 -25.75 4.68
CA HIS A 370 -31.66 -25.88 4.15
C HIS A 370 -31.68 -25.97 2.62
N LEU A 371 -30.92 -25.11 1.92
CA LEU A 371 -30.80 -25.13 0.46
C LEU A 371 -30.24 -26.47 -0.06
N LYS A 372 -29.18 -26.99 0.57
CA LYS A 372 -28.63 -28.32 0.21
C LYS A 372 -29.61 -29.46 0.46
N LYS A 373 -30.34 -29.40 1.58
CA LYS A 373 -31.36 -30.40 1.92
C LYS A 373 -32.50 -30.39 0.91
N MET A 374 -33.00 -29.20 0.56
CA MET A 374 -34.05 -29.00 -0.44
C MET A 374 -33.61 -29.52 -1.80
N GLU A 375 -32.41 -29.14 -2.28
CA GLU A 375 -31.91 -29.60 -3.58
C GLU A 375 -31.79 -31.13 -3.64
N GLY A 376 -31.39 -31.77 -2.53
CA GLY A 376 -31.40 -33.22 -2.40
C GLY A 376 -32.81 -33.85 -2.50
N ARG A 377 -33.82 -33.22 -1.90
CA ARG A 377 -35.24 -33.66 -2.01
C ARG A 377 -35.79 -33.44 -3.41
N ARG A 378 -35.44 -32.33 -4.07
CA ARG A 378 -35.80 -32.02 -5.46
C ARG A 378 -35.31 -33.11 -6.41
N LEU A 379 -34.06 -33.55 -6.24
CA LEU A 379 -33.48 -34.64 -7.04
C LEU A 379 -34.15 -36.00 -6.78
N ASP A 380 -34.51 -36.33 -5.54
CA ASP A 380 -35.27 -37.56 -5.21
C ASP A 380 -36.66 -37.56 -5.84
N PHE A 381 -37.36 -36.43 -5.75
CA PHE A 381 -38.66 -36.24 -6.40
C PHE A 381 -38.55 -36.35 -7.93
N ASP A 382 -37.62 -35.64 -8.57
CA ASP A 382 -37.39 -35.70 -10.01
C ASP A 382 -37.08 -37.14 -10.47
N TYR A 383 -36.28 -37.88 -9.69
CA TYR A 383 -35.95 -39.28 -9.97
C TYR A 383 -37.18 -40.20 -9.91
N LYS A 384 -38.00 -40.09 -8.86
CA LYS A 384 -39.22 -40.91 -8.70
C LYS A 384 -40.30 -40.56 -9.72
N LYS A 385 -40.50 -39.26 -9.99
CA LYS A 385 -41.41 -38.76 -11.03
C LYS A 385 -41.05 -39.29 -12.42
N LYS A 386 -39.76 -39.35 -12.76
CA LYS A 386 -39.29 -39.92 -14.03
C LYS A 386 -39.54 -41.43 -14.17
N ARG A 387 -39.80 -42.14 -13.07
CA ARG A 387 -40.11 -43.59 -13.05
C ARG A 387 -41.58 -43.87 -12.74
N GLN A 388 -42.46 -42.90 -12.97
CA GLN A 388 -43.91 -43.07 -12.86
C GLN A 388 -44.38 -44.30 -13.65
N GLY A 389 -45.13 -45.19 -13.00
CA GLY A 389 -45.51 -46.52 -13.52
C GLY A 389 -44.62 -47.68 -13.09
N LYS A 390 -43.41 -47.43 -12.55
CA LYS A 390 -42.55 -48.44 -11.86
C LYS A 390 -42.43 -48.19 -10.36
N VAL A 391 -42.77 -47.00 -9.92
CA VAL A 391 -42.79 -46.55 -8.52
C VAL A 391 -44.25 -46.33 -8.12
N GLN A 392 -44.61 -46.66 -6.88
CA GLN A 392 -45.97 -46.44 -6.39
C GLN A 392 -46.29 -44.94 -6.32
N ASP A 393 -47.51 -44.55 -6.70
CA ASP A 393 -47.90 -43.14 -6.71
C ASP A 393 -47.80 -42.50 -5.31
N GLU A 394 -48.03 -43.27 -4.24
CA GLU A 394 -47.84 -42.81 -2.85
C GLU A 394 -46.38 -42.45 -2.54
N GLU A 395 -45.40 -43.17 -3.09
CA GLU A 395 -43.97 -42.85 -2.89
C GLU A 395 -43.56 -41.56 -3.63
N ILE A 396 -44.18 -41.30 -4.79
CA ILE A 396 -43.97 -40.06 -5.56
C ILE A 396 -44.59 -38.88 -4.78
N LYS A 397 -45.81 -39.07 -4.25
CA LYS A 397 -46.51 -38.07 -3.44
C LYS A 397 -45.73 -37.72 -2.17
N GLN A 398 -45.25 -38.72 -1.42
CA GLN A 398 -44.40 -38.48 -0.25
C GLN A 398 -43.07 -37.77 -0.58
N ALA A 399 -42.51 -38.00 -1.77
CA ALA A 399 -41.29 -37.30 -2.20
C ALA A 399 -41.58 -35.82 -2.54
N LEU A 400 -42.74 -35.54 -3.13
CA LEU A 400 -43.22 -34.18 -3.38
C LEU A 400 -43.44 -33.42 -2.07
N GLU A 401 -44.19 -34.01 -1.13
CA GLU A 401 -44.46 -33.40 0.19
C GLU A 401 -43.15 -33.05 0.92
N LYS A 402 -42.18 -33.98 0.93
CA LYS A 402 -40.85 -33.72 1.53
C LYS A 402 -40.05 -32.64 0.82
N PHE A 403 -40.22 -32.49 -0.50
CA PHE A 403 -39.60 -31.43 -1.27
C PHE A 403 -40.23 -30.09 -0.93
N ASP A 404 -41.56 -29.99 -0.95
CA ASP A 404 -42.31 -28.77 -0.67
C ASP A 404 -42.04 -28.28 0.77
N GLU A 405 -42.08 -29.17 1.77
CA GLU A 405 -41.71 -28.84 3.17
C GLU A 405 -40.29 -28.28 3.27
N SER A 406 -39.34 -28.88 2.55
CA SER A 406 -37.94 -28.43 2.58
C SER A 406 -37.73 -27.12 1.84
N LYS A 407 -38.52 -26.85 0.80
CA LYS A 407 -38.52 -25.60 0.05
C LYS A 407 -39.07 -24.48 0.93
N GLU A 408 -40.21 -24.68 1.57
CA GLU A 408 -40.84 -23.69 2.45
C GLU A 408 -39.91 -23.27 3.59
N ILE A 409 -39.21 -24.22 4.22
CA ILE A 409 -38.23 -23.90 5.28
C ILE A 409 -37.07 -23.06 4.71
N ALA A 410 -36.50 -23.46 3.56
CA ALA A 410 -35.40 -22.72 2.96
C ALA A 410 -35.84 -21.30 2.54
N GLU A 411 -37.01 -21.18 1.94
CA GLU A 411 -37.62 -19.93 1.48
C GLU A 411 -37.87 -18.98 2.65
N GLN A 412 -38.47 -19.47 3.74
CA GLN A 412 -38.70 -18.69 4.95
C GLN A 412 -37.39 -18.21 5.59
N SER A 413 -36.37 -19.07 5.68
CA SER A 413 -35.07 -18.68 6.25
C SER A 413 -34.37 -17.63 5.38
N MET A 414 -34.42 -17.75 4.05
CA MET A 414 -33.87 -16.73 3.14
C MET A 414 -34.62 -15.40 3.26
N PHE A 415 -35.95 -15.45 3.31
CA PHE A 415 -36.80 -14.27 3.46
C PHE A 415 -36.49 -13.51 4.75
N ASN A 416 -36.44 -14.23 5.89
CA ASN A 416 -36.12 -13.61 7.19
C ASN A 416 -34.77 -12.91 7.21
N LEU A 417 -33.75 -13.52 6.59
CA LEU A 417 -32.42 -12.91 6.47
C LEU A 417 -32.47 -11.63 5.63
N LEU A 418 -33.16 -11.65 4.49
CA LEU A 418 -33.20 -10.53 3.55
C LEU A 418 -34.07 -9.37 4.05
N GLU A 419 -35.11 -9.64 4.83
CA GLU A 419 -35.93 -8.62 5.48
C GLU A 419 -35.25 -8.02 6.72
N SER A 420 -34.23 -8.69 7.27
CA SER A 420 -33.44 -8.20 8.41
C SER A 420 -32.24 -7.35 7.98
N ASP A 421 -32.26 -6.75 6.78
CA ASP A 421 -31.14 -6.00 6.18
C ASP A 421 -30.68 -4.78 7.01
N ILE A 422 -31.58 -4.27 7.86
CA ILE A 422 -31.31 -3.18 8.80
C ILE A 422 -30.17 -3.50 9.78
N GLU A 423 -30.00 -4.77 10.17
CA GLU A 423 -28.93 -5.16 11.09
C GLU A 423 -27.55 -5.03 10.43
N GLN A 424 -27.42 -5.41 9.16
CA GLN A 424 -26.19 -5.27 8.40
C GLN A 424 -25.86 -3.80 8.12
N VAL A 425 -26.87 -2.96 7.86
CA VAL A 425 -26.69 -1.50 7.74
C VAL A 425 -26.22 -0.89 9.07
N SER A 426 -26.80 -1.33 10.20
CA SER A 426 -26.40 -0.89 11.54
C SER A 426 -24.93 -1.26 11.84
N GLN A 427 -24.51 -2.48 11.46
CA GLN A 427 -23.12 -2.91 11.60
C GLN A 427 -22.17 -2.02 10.78
N LEU A 428 -22.51 -1.70 9.52
CA LEU A 428 -21.73 -0.77 8.71
C LEU A 428 -21.63 0.63 9.35
N ALA A 429 -22.72 1.13 9.92
CA ALA A 429 -22.71 2.40 10.65
C ALA A 429 -21.76 2.36 11.86
N ALA A 430 -21.69 1.23 12.59
CA ALA A 430 -20.76 1.05 13.70
C ALA A 430 -19.29 1.13 13.26
N LEU A 431 -18.93 0.53 12.11
CA LEU A 431 -17.58 0.65 11.54
C LEU A 431 -17.23 2.12 11.23
N VAL A 432 -18.14 2.85 10.57
CA VAL A 432 -17.94 4.26 10.23
C VAL A 432 -17.79 5.12 11.49
N GLN A 433 -18.63 4.89 12.49
CA GLN A 433 -18.59 5.64 13.74
C GLN A 433 -17.28 5.39 14.51
N ALA A 434 -16.81 4.14 14.55
CA ALA A 434 -15.53 3.79 15.18
C ALA A 434 -14.35 4.48 14.48
N GLN A 435 -14.34 4.50 13.14
CA GLN A 435 -13.31 5.21 12.36
C GLN A 435 -13.36 6.72 12.57
N LEU A 436 -14.55 7.32 12.58
CA LEU A 436 -14.73 8.75 12.82
C LEU A 436 -14.17 9.17 14.18
N GLU A 437 -14.51 8.41 15.22
CA GLU A 437 -14.05 8.68 16.58
C GLU A 437 -12.52 8.52 16.70
N TYR A 438 -11.96 7.46 16.11
CA TYR A 438 -10.50 7.28 16.02
C TYR A 438 -9.82 8.50 15.41
N HIS A 439 -10.22 8.90 14.21
CA HIS A 439 -9.59 10.03 13.51
C HIS A 439 -9.78 11.36 14.24
N ARG A 440 -10.94 11.60 14.86
CA ARG A 440 -11.21 12.79 15.66
C ARG A 440 -10.25 12.87 16.86
N ARG A 441 -10.14 11.78 17.62
CA ARG A 441 -9.25 11.72 18.80
C ARG A 441 -7.78 11.83 18.41
N SER A 442 -7.36 11.18 17.32
CA SER A 442 -6.00 11.33 16.79
C SER A 442 -5.68 12.77 16.39
N ALA A 443 -6.61 13.46 15.73
CA ALA A 443 -6.45 14.86 15.36
C ALA A 443 -6.31 15.77 16.60
N GLU A 444 -7.10 15.54 17.64
CA GLU A 444 -7.01 16.29 18.91
C GLU A 444 -5.63 16.15 19.56
N ILE A 445 -5.10 14.92 19.63
CA ILE A 445 -3.77 14.63 20.20
C ILE A 445 -2.67 15.33 19.38
N LEU A 446 -2.72 15.19 18.06
CA LEU A 446 -1.73 15.79 17.17
C LEU A 446 -1.79 17.32 17.18
N GLN A 447 -2.98 17.90 17.31
CA GLN A 447 -3.15 19.35 17.40
C GLN A 447 -2.56 19.91 18.71
N GLN A 448 -2.77 19.21 19.82
CA GLN A 448 -2.15 19.56 21.10
C GLN A 448 -0.62 19.44 21.02
N LEU A 449 -0.10 18.38 20.41
CA LEU A 449 1.33 18.20 20.21
C LEU A 449 1.91 19.33 19.34
N SER A 450 1.24 19.68 18.23
CA SER A 450 1.66 20.77 17.34
C SER A 450 1.79 22.09 18.09
N SER A 451 0.79 22.44 18.90
CA SER A 451 0.82 23.65 19.73
C SER A 451 2.01 23.64 20.71
N LYS A 452 2.26 22.50 21.39
CA LYS A 452 3.41 22.35 22.29
C LYS A 452 4.74 22.51 21.55
N MET A 453 4.85 21.95 20.34
CA MET A 453 6.07 22.06 19.52
C MET A 453 6.32 23.50 19.07
N GLU A 454 5.28 24.23 18.66
CA GLU A 454 5.40 25.65 18.31
C GLU A 454 5.89 26.48 19.51
N ASP A 455 5.35 26.24 20.69
CA ASP A 455 5.77 26.95 21.90
C ASP A 455 7.21 26.61 22.29
N ARG A 456 7.63 25.35 22.12
CA ARG A 456 9.05 24.96 22.29
C ARG A 456 9.97 25.62 21.28
N ILE A 457 9.57 25.72 20.01
CA ILE A 457 10.35 26.40 18.98
C ILE A 457 10.53 27.87 19.35
N LYS A 458 9.46 28.54 19.80
CA LYS A 458 9.52 29.92 20.30
C LYS A 458 10.48 30.03 21.49
N GLU A 459 10.34 29.16 22.50
CA GLU A 459 11.21 29.18 23.69
C GLU A 459 12.69 28.96 23.33
N ALA A 460 12.98 27.98 22.47
CA ALA A 460 14.33 27.69 22.02
C ALA A 460 14.93 28.83 21.19
N SER A 461 14.11 29.51 20.37
CA SER A 461 14.55 30.66 19.56
C SER A 461 14.90 31.90 20.40
N CYS A 462 14.29 32.04 21.59
CA CYS A 462 14.55 33.12 22.52
C CYS A 462 15.78 32.88 23.42
N LYS A 463 16.33 31.65 23.44
CA LYS A 463 17.52 31.34 24.26
C LYS A 463 18.78 31.94 23.62
N PRO A 464 19.57 32.75 24.35
CA PRO A 464 20.83 33.29 23.82
C PRO A 464 21.79 32.14 23.49
N ARG A 465 22.39 32.18 22.30
CA ARG A 465 23.41 31.20 21.89
C ARG A 465 24.56 31.21 22.90
N LYS A 466 24.81 30.07 23.54
CA LYS A 466 26.04 29.87 24.31
C LYS A 466 27.22 29.90 23.35
N GLU A 467 28.10 30.87 23.52
CA GLU A 467 29.37 30.92 22.81
C GLU A 467 30.28 29.80 23.35
N PHE A 468 30.75 28.94 22.45
CA PHE A 468 31.64 27.85 22.82
C PHE A 468 32.99 28.44 23.25
N THR A 469 33.26 28.42 24.55
CA THR A 469 34.58 28.72 25.10
C THR A 469 35.36 27.42 25.24
N PRO A 470 36.35 27.16 24.37
CA PRO A 470 37.17 25.96 24.50
C PRO A 470 37.85 25.99 25.87
N LYS A 471 37.73 24.88 26.62
CA LYS A 471 38.44 24.74 27.89
C LYS A 471 39.95 24.91 27.63
N PRO A 472 40.69 25.59 28.52
CA PRO A 472 42.14 25.70 28.37
C PRO A 472 42.74 24.32 28.20
N ARG A 473 43.53 24.15 27.13
CA ARG A 473 44.31 22.94 26.89
C ARG A 473 45.14 22.69 28.13
N MET A 474 45.05 21.49 28.72
CA MET A 474 45.73 21.15 29.97
C MET A 474 47.24 21.33 29.77
N THR A 475 47.80 22.44 30.26
CA THR A 475 49.24 22.71 30.16
C THR A 475 49.94 21.84 31.18
N LEU A 476 50.78 20.92 30.71
CA LEU A 476 51.67 20.16 31.58
C LEU A 476 52.72 21.14 32.15
N GLU A 477 52.61 21.51 33.43
CA GLU A 477 53.67 22.25 34.13
C GLU A 477 54.89 21.35 34.31
N LEU A 478 55.81 21.39 33.35
CA LEU A 478 57.15 20.88 33.53
C LEU A 478 58.00 21.97 34.18
N LEU A 479 58.41 21.75 35.42
CA LEU A 479 59.42 22.55 36.11
C LEU A 479 60.71 22.67 35.25
N PRO A 480 61.41 23.81 35.29
CA PRO A 480 62.58 24.01 34.44
C PRO A 480 63.76 23.13 34.89
N PRO A 481 64.41 22.38 33.98
CA PRO A 481 65.68 21.74 34.26
C PRO A 481 66.82 22.77 34.14
N SER A 482 67.56 22.95 35.23
CA SER A 482 68.83 23.67 35.26
C SER A 482 69.88 22.97 34.41
N GLU A 483 70.63 23.79 33.68
CA GLU A 483 71.69 23.47 32.73
C GLU A 483 72.72 22.42 33.20
N SER A 484 73.22 21.62 32.24
CA SER A 484 74.65 21.30 32.13
C SER A 484 74.97 20.50 30.85
N HIS A 485 75.90 21.07 30.07
CA HIS A 485 76.90 20.43 29.19
C HIS A 485 76.66 20.25 27.68
N ASN A 486 77.48 21.03 26.95
CA ASN A 486 78.35 20.71 25.81
C ASN A 486 77.75 20.16 24.50
N GLY A 487 77.70 21.06 23.51
CA GLY A 487 78.69 21.11 22.42
C GLY A 487 78.67 19.99 21.37
N GLY A 488 78.27 20.34 20.14
CA GLY A 488 78.55 19.51 18.96
C GLY A 488 77.77 19.94 17.71
N ILE A 489 78.38 20.79 16.89
CA ILE A 489 77.90 21.17 15.56
C ILE A 489 78.16 20.01 14.59
N HIS A 490 77.11 19.42 14.02
CA HIS A 490 77.15 18.84 12.66
C HIS A 490 75.78 18.97 11.97
N SER A 491 75.81 19.59 10.79
CA SER A 491 74.68 19.71 9.87
C SER A 491 74.14 18.34 9.45
N ALA A 492 72.82 18.16 9.59
CA ALA A 492 72.04 17.32 8.69
C ALA A 492 70.70 18.02 8.45
N LYS A 493 70.51 18.43 7.20
CA LYS A 493 69.28 19.04 6.67
C LYS A 493 68.10 18.09 6.87
N SER A 494 67.01 18.59 7.44
CA SER A 494 65.65 18.13 7.14
C SER A 494 64.70 19.33 7.15
N PRO A 495 63.73 19.37 6.22
CA PRO A 495 63.34 20.60 5.56
C PRO A 495 62.24 21.33 6.30
N GLY A 496 62.43 22.63 6.48
CA GLY A 496 61.31 23.55 6.54
C GLY A 496 60.57 23.48 5.21
N ARG A 497 59.45 22.78 5.18
CA ARG A 497 58.50 22.86 4.07
C ARG A 497 57.58 24.03 4.37
N SER A 498 57.95 25.20 3.85
CA SER A 498 56.98 26.17 3.34
C SER A 498 55.94 25.39 2.54
N PRO A 499 54.62 25.61 2.68
CA PRO A 499 53.66 24.87 1.88
C PRO A 499 53.94 25.19 0.41
N ALA A 500 54.44 24.17 -0.30
CA ALA A 500 54.47 24.19 -1.75
C ALA A 500 53.02 24.40 -2.25
N PRO A 501 52.81 24.93 -3.46
CA PRO A 501 51.48 24.95 -4.06
C PRO A 501 51.00 23.49 -4.09
N MET A 502 49.95 23.18 -3.34
CA MET A 502 49.35 21.86 -3.37
C MET A 502 48.50 21.82 -4.64
N ASP A 503 49.08 21.36 -5.75
CA ASP A 503 48.33 21.04 -6.97
C ASP A 503 47.59 19.69 -6.85
N GLN A 504 47.67 19.05 -5.69
CA GLN A 504 47.04 17.76 -5.42
C GLN A 504 45.80 17.94 -4.53
N PRO A 505 44.67 17.29 -4.86
CA PRO A 505 43.45 17.34 -4.05
C PRO A 505 43.72 16.93 -2.61
N CYS A 506 43.34 17.78 -1.66
CA CYS A 506 43.54 17.54 -0.23
C CYS A 506 42.53 18.29 0.63
N CYS A 507 42.32 17.77 1.83
CA CYS A 507 41.48 18.37 2.85
C CYS A 507 42.20 18.36 4.21
N ARG A 508 41.72 19.19 5.13
CA ARG A 508 42.19 19.25 6.52
C ARG A 508 41.10 18.74 7.45
N ALA A 509 41.43 17.82 8.34
CA ALA A 509 40.50 17.34 9.36
C ALA A 509 40.08 18.47 10.32
N LEU A 510 38.77 18.63 10.48
CA LEU A 510 38.14 19.57 11.42
C LEU A 510 37.88 18.92 12.78
N TYR A 511 37.78 17.59 12.83
CA TYR A 511 37.52 16.80 14.03
C TYR A 511 38.31 15.49 13.98
N ASP A 512 38.54 14.87 15.14
CA ASP A 512 39.00 13.48 15.22
C ASP A 512 37.95 12.53 14.63
N PHE A 513 38.38 11.53 13.87
CA PHE A 513 37.52 10.50 13.30
C PHE A 513 38.10 9.11 13.61
N GLU A 514 37.35 8.33 14.39
CA GLU A 514 37.70 6.95 14.73
C GLU A 514 36.89 6.00 13.83
N PRO A 515 37.56 5.11 13.07
CA PRO A 515 36.88 4.22 12.14
C PRO A 515 36.12 3.12 12.88
N GLU A 516 34.84 2.93 12.54
CA GLU A 516 33.97 1.89 13.11
C GLU A 516 33.88 0.65 12.21
N ASN A 517 34.11 0.81 10.91
CA ASN A 517 34.02 -0.26 9.91
C ASN A 517 35.34 -0.53 9.18
N ASP A 518 35.51 -1.76 8.69
CA ASP A 518 36.63 -2.14 7.84
C ASP A 518 36.58 -1.34 6.51
N GLY A 519 37.53 -0.43 6.32
CA GLY A 519 37.64 0.44 5.13
C GLY A 519 37.56 1.94 5.42
N GLU A 520 37.20 2.33 6.65
CA GLU A 520 37.20 3.73 7.09
C GLU A 520 38.60 4.22 7.48
N LEU A 521 38.92 5.48 7.16
CA LEU A 521 40.23 6.06 7.44
C LEU A 521 40.21 6.91 8.71
N GLY A 522 40.85 6.42 9.79
CA GLY A 522 41.00 7.20 11.02
C GLY A 522 42.02 8.34 10.92
N PHE A 523 41.70 9.50 11.50
CA PHE A 523 42.57 10.68 11.54
C PHE A 523 42.27 11.58 12.75
N LYS A 524 43.16 12.56 13.01
CA LYS A 524 43.02 13.54 14.10
C LYS A 524 42.76 14.94 13.56
N GLU A 525 42.09 15.77 14.36
CA GLU A 525 41.86 17.19 14.08
C GLU A 525 43.18 17.88 13.70
N GLY A 526 43.18 18.55 12.55
CA GLY A 526 44.34 19.25 11.99
C GLY A 526 45.18 18.45 11.00
N ASP A 527 44.92 17.15 10.84
CA ASP A 527 45.60 16.31 9.86
C ASP A 527 45.29 16.74 8.42
N ILE A 528 46.29 16.64 7.52
CA ILE A 528 46.10 16.90 6.09
C ILE A 528 45.97 15.57 5.36
N ILE A 529 44.79 15.32 4.80
CA ILE A 529 44.45 14.08 4.12
C ILE A 529 44.48 14.36 2.61
N THR A 530 45.14 13.48 1.86
CA THR A 530 45.14 13.56 0.40
C THR A 530 43.82 12.98 -0.11
N LEU A 531 43.03 13.77 -0.84
CA LEU A 531 41.78 13.30 -1.44
C LEU A 531 42.10 12.47 -2.68
N THR A 532 41.53 11.28 -2.77
CA THR A 532 41.72 10.37 -3.91
C THR A 532 40.45 10.22 -4.73
N ASN A 533 39.28 10.20 -4.09
CA ASN A 533 37.99 10.08 -4.76
C ASN A 533 36.85 10.65 -3.92
N GLN A 534 35.73 11.01 -4.55
CA GLN A 534 34.47 11.29 -3.85
C GLN A 534 33.55 10.09 -4.07
N ILE A 535 33.13 9.45 -2.99
CA ILE A 535 32.27 8.26 -3.06
C ILE A 535 30.83 8.68 -3.35
N ASP A 536 30.35 9.69 -2.61
CA ASP A 536 29.02 10.28 -2.74
C ASP A 536 28.98 11.71 -2.12
N ASP A 537 27.79 12.27 -1.92
CA ASP A 537 27.58 13.61 -1.34
C ASP A 537 27.95 13.70 0.16
N ASN A 538 28.28 12.58 0.80
CA ASN A 538 28.54 12.49 2.23
C ASN A 538 29.91 11.89 2.57
N TRP A 539 30.59 11.21 1.65
CA TRP A 539 31.85 10.52 1.87
C TRP A 539 32.94 10.86 0.85
N TYR A 540 34.14 11.18 1.37
CA TYR A 540 35.39 11.20 0.60
C TYR A 540 36.19 9.94 0.85
N GLU A 541 36.94 9.52 -0.17
CA GLU A 541 38.06 8.60 -0.02
C GLU A 541 39.36 9.41 -0.04
N GLY A 542 40.27 9.07 0.85
CA GLY A 542 41.58 9.69 0.88
C GLY A 542 42.63 8.81 1.51
N MET A 543 43.82 9.38 1.63
CA MET A 543 44.99 8.69 2.14
C MET A 543 45.78 9.60 3.08
N ILE A 544 46.15 9.05 4.24
CA ILE A 544 47.06 9.68 5.20
C ILE A 544 48.04 8.64 5.75
N ASN A 545 49.32 9.00 5.83
CA ASN A 545 50.39 8.11 6.32
C ASN A 545 50.45 6.71 5.65
N GLY A 546 50.04 6.62 4.38
CA GLY A 546 50.03 5.37 3.60
C GLY A 546 48.86 4.43 3.89
N GLN A 547 47.88 4.87 4.69
CA GLN A 547 46.60 4.19 4.89
C GLN A 547 45.54 4.91 4.08
N SER A 548 44.73 4.15 3.35
CA SER A 548 43.62 4.66 2.54
C SER A 548 42.30 4.14 3.08
N GLY A 549 41.27 4.97 2.97
CA GLY A 549 39.92 4.63 3.39
C GLY A 549 38.96 5.79 3.21
N PHE A 550 37.70 5.54 3.51
CA PHE A 550 36.64 6.53 3.38
C PHE A 550 36.35 7.25 4.71
N PHE A 551 35.91 8.51 4.60
CA PHE A 551 35.55 9.34 5.75
C PHE A 551 34.50 10.41 5.39
N PRO A 552 33.72 10.90 6.37
CA PRO A 552 32.62 11.82 6.11
C PRO A 552 33.13 13.21 5.68
N ILE A 553 32.47 13.82 4.69
CA ILE A 553 32.82 15.16 4.18
C ILE A 553 32.70 16.23 5.28
N ASN A 554 31.71 16.11 6.17
CA ASN A 554 31.47 17.09 7.23
C ASN A 554 32.57 17.11 8.31
N TYR A 555 33.51 16.17 8.28
CA TYR A 555 34.63 16.10 9.21
C TYR A 555 35.90 16.79 8.69
N VAL A 556 35.87 17.33 7.46
CA VAL A 556 37.03 17.90 6.80
C VAL A 556 36.73 19.23 6.11
N ASP A 557 37.75 20.07 5.98
CA ASP A 557 37.77 21.34 5.26
C ASP A 557 38.57 21.15 3.96
N ILE A 558 37.91 21.26 2.80
CA ILE A 558 38.55 21.01 1.50
C ILE A 558 39.49 22.16 1.17
N LEU A 559 40.78 21.87 1.05
CA LEU A 559 41.80 22.86 0.68
C LEU A 559 41.98 22.92 -0.82
N VAL A 560 41.99 21.75 -1.46
CA VAL A 560 42.13 21.57 -2.92
C VAL A 560 41.12 20.50 -3.34
N PRO A 561 40.10 20.83 -4.15
CA PRO A 561 39.09 19.87 -4.55
C PRO A 561 39.62 18.84 -5.55
N LEU A 562 38.92 17.71 -5.69
CA LEU A 562 39.20 16.72 -6.73
C LEU A 562 38.93 17.32 -8.13
N PRO A 563 39.76 17.02 -9.15
CA PRO A 563 39.48 17.41 -10.52
C PRO A 563 38.22 16.67 -11.02
N HIS A 564 37.35 17.41 -11.73
CA HIS A 564 36.07 16.93 -12.26
C HIS A 564 36.15 15.71 -13.18
#